data_AF-A0A6A4P361-F1
#
_entry.id   AF-A0A6A4P361-F1
#
_cell.length_a   1.000
_cell.length_b   1.000
_cell.length_c   1.000
_cell.angle_alpha   90.00
_cell.angle_beta   90.00
_cell.angle_gamma   90.00
#
_symmetry.space_group_name_H-M   'P 1'
#
loop_
_entity.id
_entity.type
_entity.pdbx_description
1 polymer ?
#
loop_
_entity_poly.entity_id
_entity_poly.type
_entity_poly.pdbx_seq_one_letter_code
_entity_poly.pdbx_strand_id
1 'polypeptide(L)'
;MGFSKEQLLARLRELQIEFSQYEHPVILTVEAGEKYVGHLKGGKCKNLFLKDKKQRFYIFSALTETKVDLKVLSQRLGLGKGGLRMAPEEALGEILQVPLGCVTPFAVVNESAGDVLLLLDQGLKTQEVCLFHPLSNDMTISLNARELEKFLKSIGRDPVYVDFEANPTVGKDQPPDLAALVPSSSIVLSDRPEKQPSPQLLTNVNHAPVDNKPKTISEKVSKPSINEKNTKGKHVNNGQSSSHSVDIGLSVDEILHKASELLLSEINEEAIKQHGEHLGTVVSDNLRKSLSSDLKDLAMIIKNTAYTEGFHAGIHHWPRRL
;
A
#
# COMPACT_ATOMS: atom_id res chain seq x y z
N MET A 1 -1.29 22.80 -8.54
CA MET A 1 -2.51 22.30 -7.88
C MET A 1 -3.06 21.17 -8.74
N GLY A 2 -3.65 20.15 -8.13
CA GLY A 2 -4.22 19.04 -8.88
C GLY A 2 -5.50 19.41 -9.61
N PHE A 3 -5.83 18.56 -10.59
CA PHE A 3 -7.08 18.59 -11.32
C PHE A 3 -8.27 18.45 -10.36
N SER A 4 -9.23 19.36 -10.45
CA SER A 4 -10.47 19.25 -9.68
C SER A 4 -11.46 18.27 -10.31
N LYS A 5 -12.45 17.86 -9.54
CA LYS A 5 -13.61 17.10 -10.03
C LYS A 5 -14.24 17.80 -11.24
N GLU A 6 -14.54 19.09 -11.13
CA GLU A 6 -15.20 19.88 -12.17
C GLU A 6 -14.36 19.96 -13.45
N GLN A 7 -13.04 20.12 -13.30
CA GLN A 7 -12.11 20.11 -14.43
C GLN A 7 -12.10 18.74 -15.11
N LEU A 8 -12.09 17.64 -14.35
CA LEU A 8 -12.18 16.30 -14.92
C LEU A 8 -13.49 16.10 -15.68
N LEU A 9 -14.63 16.44 -15.08
CA LEU A 9 -15.94 16.30 -15.71
C LEU A 9 -16.08 17.18 -16.96
N ALA A 10 -15.48 18.37 -16.97
CA ALA A 10 -15.37 19.20 -18.17
C ALA A 10 -14.52 18.52 -19.25
N ARG A 11 -13.36 17.97 -18.87
CA ARG A 11 -12.47 17.28 -19.79
C ARG A 11 -13.11 16.04 -20.41
N LEU A 12 -13.85 15.25 -19.65
CA LEU A 12 -14.60 14.10 -20.18
C LEU A 12 -15.63 14.55 -21.23
N ARG A 13 -16.36 15.64 -20.97
CA ARG A 13 -17.32 16.21 -21.94
C ARG A 13 -16.65 16.74 -23.20
N GLU A 14 -15.52 17.45 -23.07
CA GLU A 14 -14.74 17.94 -24.22
C GLU A 14 -14.26 16.79 -25.12
N LEU A 15 -13.87 15.67 -24.52
CA LEU A 15 -13.45 14.47 -25.22
C LEU A 15 -14.64 13.70 -25.81
N GLN A 16 -15.88 14.15 -25.62
CA GLN A 16 -17.10 13.44 -25.99
C GLN A 16 -17.11 12.02 -25.38
N ILE A 17 -16.75 11.92 -24.11
CA ILE A 17 -16.85 10.68 -23.35
C ILE A 17 -18.25 10.60 -22.73
N GLU A 18 -18.92 9.47 -22.94
CA GLU A 18 -20.22 9.20 -22.35
C GLU A 18 -20.06 8.71 -20.90
N PHE A 19 -20.70 9.39 -19.96
CA PHE A 19 -20.74 8.97 -18.56
C PHE A 19 -22.01 9.48 -17.88
N SER A 20 -22.47 8.75 -16.86
CA SER A 20 -23.52 9.23 -15.94
C SER A 20 -22.91 9.69 -14.62
N GLN A 21 -23.59 10.59 -13.91
CA GLN A 21 -23.14 11.18 -12.66
C GLN A 21 -24.15 10.89 -11.53
N TYR A 22 -23.63 10.57 -10.36
CA TYR A 22 -24.41 10.28 -9.16
C TYR A 22 -23.79 11.03 -7.98
N GLU A 23 -24.41 12.14 -7.60
CA GLU A 23 -23.98 12.92 -6.45
C GLU A 23 -24.39 12.25 -5.14
N HIS A 24 -23.51 12.34 -4.14
CA HIS A 24 -23.80 11.85 -2.80
C HIS A 24 -22.93 12.61 -1.78
N PRO A 25 -23.28 12.63 -0.49
CA PRO A 25 -22.38 13.14 0.53
C PRO A 25 -21.03 12.42 0.51
N VAL A 26 -20.01 13.02 1.12
CA VAL A 26 -18.71 12.39 1.32
C VAL A 26 -18.88 11.07 2.07
N ILE A 27 -18.41 9.98 1.47
CA ILE A 27 -18.56 8.62 2.01
C ILE A 27 -17.21 8.13 2.55
N LEU A 28 -17.17 7.81 3.85
CA LEU A 28 -15.98 7.31 4.53
C LEU A 28 -16.10 5.84 4.96
N THR A 29 -17.30 5.27 4.86
CA THR A 29 -17.59 3.87 5.20
C THR A 29 -18.30 3.17 4.07
N VAL A 30 -18.01 1.89 3.89
CA VAL A 30 -18.61 1.06 2.83
C VAL A 30 -20.13 0.98 3.00
N GLU A 31 -20.61 0.82 4.23
CA GLU A 31 -22.05 0.78 4.56
C GLU A 31 -22.79 2.07 4.16
N ALA A 32 -22.15 3.23 4.34
CA ALA A 32 -22.71 4.49 3.87
C ALA A 32 -22.70 4.54 2.34
N GLY A 33 -21.63 4.02 1.70
CA GLY A 33 -21.50 3.82 0.25
C GLY A 33 -22.68 3.10 -0.36
N GLU A 34 -22.99 1.91 0.15
CA GLU A 34 -24.06 1.06 -0.35
C GLU A 34 -25.43 1.74 -0.38
N LYS A 35 -25.70 2.68 0.55
CA LYS A 35 -26.98 3.42 0.55
C LYS A 35 -27.15 4.30 -0.71
N TYR A 36 -26.06 4.88 -1.20
CA TYR A 36 -26.11 5.82 -2.33
C TYR A 36 -25.83 5.14 -3.66
N VAL A 37 -24.89 4.19 -3.71
CA VAL A 37 -24.45 3.59 -4.97
C VAL A 37 -24.72 2.08 -5.06
N GLY A 38 -25.27 1.47 -4.01
CA GLY A 38 -25.50 0.01 -3.97
C GLY A 38 -26.56 -0.48 -4.95
N HIS A 39 -27.53 0.37 -5.29
CA HIS A 39 -28.58 0.07 -6.27
C HIS A 39 -28.12 0.32 -7.72
N LEU A 40 -26.98 0.96 -7.93
CA LEU A 40 -26.46 1.24 -9.27
C LEU A 40 -25.96 -0.05 -9.91
N LYS A 41 -26.37 -0.26 -11.17
CA LYS A 41 -25.84 -1.35 -11.98
C LYS A 41 -24.46 -0.97 -12.51
N GLY A 42 -23.53 -1.91 -12.48
CA GLY A 42 -22.16 -1.73 -12.97
C GLY A 42 -21.12 -2.32 -12.03
N GLY A 43 -19.91 -2.49 -12.55
CA GLY A 43 -18.77 -2.95 -11.78
C GLY A 43 -18.32 -1.89 -10.79
N LYS A 44 -18.54 -2.12 -9.50
CA LYS A 44 -17.95 -1.30 -8.44
C LYS A 44 -16.44 -1.50 -8.45
N CYS A 45 -15.68 -0.41 -8.46
CA CYS A 45 -14.23 -0.48 -8.53
C CYS A 45 -13.60 -0.11 -7.19
N LYS A 46 -12.52 -0.81 -6.84
CA LYS A 46 -11.58 -0.44 -5.78
C LYS A 46 -10.24 -0.05 -6.40
N ASN A 47 -9.55 0.89 -5.74
CA ASN A 47 -8.26 1.38 -6.21
C ASN A 47 -7.23 1.24 -5.09
N LEU A 48 -6.13 0.56 -5.36
CA LEU A 48 -5.01 0.40 -4.44
C LEU A 48 -3.88 1.32 -4.89
N PHE A 49 -3.47 2.24 -4.01
CA PHE A 49 -2.27 3.04 -4.22
C PHE A 49 -1.09 2.40 -3.49
N LEU A 50 -0.13 1.90 -4.26
CA LEU A 50 0.96 1.07 -3.79
C LEU A 50 2.31 1.71 -4.12
N LYS A 51 3.34 1.27 -3.40
CA LYS A 51 4.72 1.57 -3.73
C LYS A 51 5.62 0.36 -3.55
N ASP A 52 6.79 0.41 -4.18
CA ASP A 52 7.82 -0.59 -3.97
C ASP A 52 8.97 -0.10 -3.06
N LYS A 53 9.99 -0.96 -2.90
CA LYS A 53 11.19 -0.65 -2.11
C LYS A 53 12.04 0.47 -2.70
N LYS A 54 11.90 0.76 -4.01
CA LYS A 54 12.61 1.81 -4.74
C LYS A 54 11.79 3.11 -4.84
N GLN A 55 10.68 3.24 -4.10
CA GLN A 55 9.79 4.41 -4.15
C GLN A 55 9.24 4.67 -5.56
N ARG A 56 8.94 3.59 -6.30
CA ARG A 56 8.10 3.66 -7.50
C ARG A 56 6.66 3.42 -7.08
N PHE A 57 5.74 4.12 -7.72
CA PHE A 57 4.34 4.19 -7.30
C PHE A 57 3.41 3.56 -8.35
N TYR A 58 2.33 2.98 -7.86
CA TYR A 58 1.41 2.20 -8.67
C TYR A 58 -0.04 2.47 -8.25
N ILE A 59 -0.94 2.57 -9.22
CA ILE A 59 -2.39 2.48 -8.98
C ILE A 59 -2.87 1.18 -9.60
N PHE A 60 -3.45 0.29 -8.79
CA PHE A 60 -4.16 -0.88 -9.30
C PHE A 60 -5.66 -0.62 -9.17
N SER A 61 -6.35 -0.52 -10.30
CA SER A 61 -7.80 -0.34 -10.36
C SER A 61 -8.46 -1.65 -10.73
N ALA A 62 -9.30 -2.18 -9.83
CA ALA A 62 -9.92 -3.50 -9.98
C ALA A 62 -11.39 -3.48 -9.60
N LEU A 63 -12.15 -4.49 -10.03
CA LEU A 63 -13.47 -4.70 -9.45
C LEU A 63 -13.35 -4.98 -7.95
N THR A 64 -14.38 -4.60 -7.19
CA THR A 64 -14.40 -4.81 -5.74
C THR A 64 -14.23 -6.29 -5.39
N GLU A 65 -14.80 -7.18 -6.19
CA GLU A 65 -14.82 -8.63 -6.02
C GLU A 65 -13.51 -9.31 -6.45
N THR A 66 -12.72 -8.68 -7.32
CA THR A 66 -11.44 -9.23 -7.81
C THR A 66 -10.46 -9.42 -6.67
N LYS A 67 -9.94 -10.64 -6.50
CA LYS A 67 -8.93 -10.93 -5.47
C LYS A 67 -7.55 -10.51 -5.95
N VAL A 68 -6.99 -9.49 -5.30
CA VAL A 68 -5.68 -8.95 -5.64
C VAL A 68 -4.63 -9.49 -4.66
N ASP A 69 -3.84 -10.47 -5.08
CA ASP A 69 -2.71 -10.97 -4.29
C ASP A 69 -1.46 -10.12 -4.54
N LEU A 70 -1.11 -9.28 -3.57
CA LEU A 70 0.06 -8.39 -3.65
C LEU A 70 1.39 -9.15 -3.73
N LYS A 71 1.49 -10.37 -3.17
CA LYS A 71 2.71 -11.18 -3.25
C LYS A 71 2.90 -11.69 -4.67
N VAL A 72 1.84 -12.19 -5.30
CA VAL A 72 1.85 -12.66 -6.70
C VAL A 72 2.14 -11.50 -7.63
N LEU A 73 1.44 -10.37 -7.50
CA LEU A 73 1.66 -9.20 -8.38
C LEU A 73 3.08 -8.63 -8.22
N SER A 74 3.61 -8.60 -6.99
CA SER A 74 4.98 -8.20 -6.75
C SER A 74 5.99 -9.11 -7.45
N GLN A 75 5.74 -10.42 -7.50
CA GLN A 75 6.57 -11.36 -8.26
C GLN A 75 6.44 -11.14 -9.77
N ARG A 76 5.23 -10.97 -10.30
CA ARG A 76 4.96 -10.70 -11.72
C ARG A 76 5.58 -9.40 -12.22
N LEU A 77 5.69 -8.39 -11.36
CA LEU A 77 6.40 -7.14 -11.64
C LEU A 77 7.93 -7.27 -11.46
N GLY A 78 8.45 -8.43 -11.08
CA GLY A 78 9.88 -8.63 -10.87
C GLY A 78 10.45 -7.90 -9.64
N LEU A 79 9.60 -7.55 -8.67
CA LEU A 79 9.98 -6.84 -7.45
C LEU A 79 10.42 -7.79 -6.31
N GLY A 80 10.36 -9.10 -6.57
CA GLY A 80 10.51 -10.14 -5.56
C GLY A 80 9.25 -10.36 -4.74
N LYS A 81 9.27 -11.32 -3.81
CA LYS A 81 8.15 -11.57 -2.90
C LYS A 81 8.05 -10.45 -1.87
N GLY A 82 6.87 -9.85 -1.71
CA GLY A 82 6.65 -8.74 -0.75
C GLY A 82 7.36 -7.43 -1.13
N GLY A 83 7.56 -7.19 -2.43
CA GLY A 83 8.12 -5.96 -2.97
C GLY A 83 7.12 -4.81 -3.09
N LEU A 84 5.80 -5.09 -2.99
CA LEU A 84 4.72 -4.11 -2.97
C LEU A 84 4.17 -3.91 -1.55
N ARG A 85 3.82 -2.66 -1.22
CA ARG A 85 3.14 -2.25 0.00
C ARG A 85 2.24 -1.04 -0.27
N MET A 86 1.33 -0.72 0.65
CA MET A 86 0.54 0.51 0.56
C MET A 86 1.45 1.73 0.50
N ALA A 87 1.11 2.67 -0.38
CA ALA A 87 1.75 3.97 -0.38
C ALA A 87 1.32 4.75 0.88
N PRO A 88 2.21 5.58 1.44
CA PRO A 88 1.89 6.39 2.62
C PRO A 88 0.89 7.49 2.25
N GLU A 89 0.12 7.97 3.23
CA GLU A 89 -0.97 8.93 3.01
C GLU A 89 -0.45 10.26 2.42
N GLU A 90 0.74 10.70 2.80
CA GLU A 90 1.38 11.92 2.31
C GLU A 90 1.57 11.89 0.79
N ALA A 91 1.81 10.70 0.22
CA ALA A 91 1.98 10.52 -1.21
C ALA A 91 0.67 10.76 -1.99
N LEU A 92 -0.50 10.69 -1.36
CA LEU A 92 -1.77 11.02 -2.02
C LEU A 92 -1.82 12.50 -2.42
N GLY A 93 -1.40 13.40 -1.52
CA GLY A 93 -1.37 14.83 -1.79
C GLY A 93 -0.20 15.25 -2.68
N GLU A 94 0.96 14.64 -2.50
CA GLU A 94 2.18 15.00 -3.24
C GLU A 94 2.19 14.45 -4.68
N ILE A 95 1.78 13.20 -4.87
CA ILE A 95 1.90 12.50 -6.15
C ILE A 95 0.58 12.51 -6.90
N LEU A 96 -0.49 12.03 -6.26
CA LEU A 96 -1.79 11.91 -6.91
C LEU A 96 -2.60 13.21 -6.86
N GLN A 97 -2.25 14.14 -5.98
CA GLN A 97 -2.98 15.39 -5.70
C GLN A 97 -4.47 15.17 -5.45
N VAL A 98 -4.80 14.09 -4.73
CA VAL A 98 -6.18 13.76 -4.30
C VAL A 98 -6.27 13.60 -2.78
N PRO A 99 -7.43 13.86 -2.16
CA PRO A 99 -7.65 13.56 -0.75
C PRO A 99 -7.63 12.06 -0.43
N LEU A 100 -7.50 11.72 0.86
CA LEU A 100 -7.70 10.36 1.35
C LEU A 100 -9.08 9.83 0.92
N GLY A 101 -9.12 8.60 0.42
CA GLY A 101 -10.35 7.97 -0.08
C GLY A 101 -10.73 8.34 -1.52
N CYS A 102 -9.96 9.21 -2.19
CA CYS A 102 -10.25 9.65 -3.56
C CYS A 102 -9.30 9.02 -4.60
N VAL A 103 -8.64 7.90 -4.27
CA VAL A 103 -7.78 7.17 -5.22
C VAL A 103 -8.65 6.62 -6.36
N THR A 104 -8.23 6.90 -7.60
CA THR A 104 -8.99 6.61 -8.81
C THR A 104 -8.05 6.53 -10.01
N PRO A 105 -8.34 5.76 -11.07
CA PRO A 105 -7.54 5.76 -12.29
C PRO A 105 -7.43 7.16 -12.92
N PHE A 106 -8.40 8.05 -12.68
CA PHE A 106 -8.34 9.43 -13.20
C PHE A 106 -7.22 10.27 -12.59
N ALA A 107 -6.67 9.90 -11.42
CA ALA A 107 -5.64 10.69 -10.74
C ALA A 107 -4.34 10.81 -11.53
N VAL A 108 -4.11 9.93 -12.51
CA VAL A 108 -2.92 9.99 -13.39
C VAL A 108 -2.93 11.16 -14.39
N VAL A 109 -4.03 11.93 -14.43
CA VAL A 109 -4.11 13.22 -15.14
C VAL A 109 -3.20 14.28 -14.54
N ASN A 110 -2.88 14.16 -13.24
CA ASN A 110 -2.01 15.09 -12.56
C ASN A 110 -0.56 14.87 -13.00
N GLU A 111 0.13 15.94 -13.37
CA GLU A 111 1.52 15.88 -13.84
C GLU A 111 2.47 15.24 -12.81
N SER A 112 2.21 15.46 -11.51
CA SER A 112 2.95 14.84 -10.40
C SER A 112 2.83 13.31 -10.37
N ALA A 113 1.80 12.74 -11.01
CA ALA A 113 1.62 11.31 -11.17
C ALA A 113 2.30 10.76 -12.44
N GLY A 114 3.16 11.53 -13.12
CA GLY A 114 3.86 11.17 -14.36
C GLY A 114 4.47 9.76 -14.36
N ASP A 115 5.19 9.41 -13.30
CA ASP A 115 5.87 8.10 -13.15
C ASP A 115 5.01 7.03 -12.45
N VAL A 116 3.74 7.31 -12.13
CA VAL A 116 2.84 6.32 -11.54
C VAL A 116 2.41 5.32 -12.61
N LEU A 117 2.65 4.02 -12.37
CA LEU A 117 2.15 2.95 -13.22
C LEU A 117 0.68 2.64 -12.87
N LEU A 118 -0.22 2.84 -13.83
CA LEU A 118 -1.61 2.43 -13.73
C LEU A 118 -1.78 1.03 -14.33
N LEU A 119 -2.24 0.08 -13.52
CA LEU A 119 -2.69 -1.24 -13.97
C LEU A 119 -4.20 -1.36 -13.75
N LEU A 120 -4.90 -1.79 -14.80
CA LEU A 120 -6.34 -1.98 -14.80
C LEU A 120 -6.65 -3.48 -14.78
N ASP A 121 -7.62 -3.87 -13.98
CA ASP A 121 -8.11 -5.25 -13.98
C ASP A 121 -8.78 -5.58 -15.32
N GLN A 122 -8.42 -6.70 -15.92
CA GLN A 122 -9.06 -7.20 -17.13
C GLN A 122 -10.56 -7.44 -16.94
N GLY A 123 -11.01 -7.73 -15.71
CA GLY A 123 -12.42 -7.82 -15.34
C GLY A 123 -13.23 -6.56 -15.66
N LEU A 124 -12.62 -5.37 -15.68
CA LEU A 124 -13.31 -4.13 -16.04
C LEU A 124 -13.85 -4.17 -17.48
N LYS A 125 -13.20 -4.92 -18.39
CA LYS A 125 -13.64 -5.06 -19.79
C LYS A 125 -14.89 -5.91 -19.95
N THR A 126 -15.25 -6.71 -18.95
CA THR A 126 -16.44 -7.58 -19.01
C THR A 126 -17.70 -6.87 -18.52
N GLN A 127 -17.54 -5.70 -17.89
CA GLN A 127 -18.66 -4.91 -17.38
C GLN A 127 -19.21 -3.99 -18.46
N GLU A 128 -20.54 -3.85 -18.49
CA GLU A 128 -21.22 -2.87 -19.34
C GLU A 128 -20.79 -1.44 -18.96
N VAL A 129 -20.78 -1.15 -17.65
CA VAL A 129 -20.26 0.10 -17.08
C VAL A 129 -19.53 -0.20 -15.77
N CYS A 130 -18.55 0.62 -15.43
CA CYS A 130 -17.82 0.60 -14.17
C CYS A 130 -18.05 1.90 -13.40
N LEU A 131 -18.03 1.83 -12.08
CA LEU A 131 -18.26 2.95 -11.17
C LEU A 131 -16.94 3.46 -10.62
N PHE A 132 -16.68 4.76 -10.78
CA PHE A 132 -15.46 5.42 -10.35
C PHE A 132 -15.72 6.73 -9.63
N HIS A 133 -14.81 7.12 -8.75
CA HIS A 133 -14.78 8.46 -8.17
C HIS A 133 -14.07 9.43 -9.12
N PRO A 134 -14.69 10.58 -9.49
CA PRO A 134 -14.07 11.60 -10.35
C PRO A 134 -13.16 12.53 -9.52
N LEU A 135 -12.07 11.99 -8.97
CA LEU A 135 -11.09 12.70 -8.11
C LEU A 135 -11.64 13.21 -6.76
N SER A 136 -12.91 12.93 -6.47
CA SER A 136 -13.61 13.30 -5.24
C SER A 136 -14.55 12.18 -4.82
N ASN A 137 -14.74 12.00 -3.51
CA ASN A 137 -15.58 10.96 -2.91
C ASN A 137 -17.00 11.44 -2.55
N ASP A 138 -17.41 12.60 -3.05
CA ASP A 138 -18.77 13.14 -3.01
C ASP A 138 -19.55 12.89 -4.34
N MET A 139 -18.97 12.12 -5.25
CA MET A 139 -19.61 11.75 -6.50
C MET A 139 -19.11 10.38 -6.97
N THR A 140 -19.97 9.68 -7.68
CA THR A 140 -19.63 8.52 -8.47
C THR A 140 -20.03 8.78 -9.92
N ILE A 141 -19.18 8.39 -10.87
CA ILE A 141 -19.51 8.37 -12.29
C ILE A 141 -19.55 6.94 -12.81
N SER A 142 -20.43 6.67 -13.77
CA SER A 142 -20.46 5.41 -14.50
C SER A 142 -20.03 5.62 -15.94
N LEU A 143 -19.10 4.77 -16.40
CA LEU A 143 -18.65 4.72 -17.79
C LEU A 143 -18.06 3.36 -18.10
N ASN A 144 -18.06 2.98 -19.38
CA ASN A 144 -17.51 1.70 -19.81
C ASN A 144 -15.97 1.76 -19.94
N ALA A 145 -15.33 0.58 -20.04
CA ALA A 145 -13.88 0.50 -20.15
C ALA A 145 -13.31 1.28 -21.35
N ARG A 146 -14.02 1.33 -22.49
CA ARG A 146 -13.56 2.03 -23.70
C ARG A 146 -13.50 3.54 -23.49
N GLU A 147 -14.47 4.10 -22.78
CA GLU A 147 -14.48 5.52 -22.40
C GLU A 147 -13.33 5.87 -21.45
N LEU A 148 -13.00 4.97 -20.50
CA LEU A 148 -11.82 5.13 -19.65
C LEU A 148 -10.53 5.08 -20.48
N GLU A 149 -10.41 4.13 -21.41
CA GLU A 149 -9.26 4.06 -22.31
C GLU A 149 -9.11 5.32 -23.17
N LYS A 150 -10.22 5.87 -23.67
CA LYS A 150 -10.26 7.12 -24.45
C LYS A 150 -9.73 8.29 -23.63
N PHE A 151 -10.15 8.40 -22.37
CA PHE A 151 -9.60 9.39 -21.45
C PHE A 151 -8.09 9.22 -21.26
N LEU A 152 -7.63 8.02 -20.90
CA LEU A 152 -6.22 7.74 -20.61
C LEU A 152 -5.33 8.03 -21.82
N LYS A 153 -5.74 7.60 -23.02
CA LYS A 153 -5.01 7.89 -24.26
C LYS A 153 -4.94 9.39 -24.56
N SER A 154 -5.99 10.15 -24.24
CA SER A 154 -6.01 11.60 -24.45
C SER A 154 -4.98 12.37 -23.61
N ILE A 155 -4.49 11.77 -22.52
CA ILE A 155 -3.45 12.33 -21.64
C ILE A 155 -2.11 11.60 -21.82
N GLY A 156 -1.94 10.86 -22.93
CA GLY A 156 -0.69 10.18 -23.27
C GLY A 156 -0.41 8.93 -22.42
N ARG A 157 -1.43 8.31 -21.83
CA ARG A 157 -1.32 7.08 -21.04
C ARG A 157 -1.91 5.90 -21.80
N ASP A 158 -1.08 4.90 -22.08
CA ASP A 158 -1.53 3.64 -22.64
C ASP A 158 -2.09 2.74 -21.52
N PRO A 159 -3.39 2.37 -21.58
CA PRO A 159 -4.01 1.55 -20.55
C PRO A 159 -3.49 0.11 -20.62
N VAL A 160 -2.99 -0.41 -19.49
CA VAL A 160 -2.52 -1.79 -19.37
C VAL A 160 -3.52 -2.59 -18.56
N TYR A 161 -4.11 -3.60 -19.20
CA TYR A 161 -5.03 -4.53 -18.56
C TYR A 161 -4.33 -5.80 -18.13
N VAL A 162 -4.57 -6.21 -16.90
CA VAL A 162 -3.93 -7.35 -16.24
C VAL A 162 -5.01 -8.21 -15.61
N ASP A 163 -4.98 -9.51 -15.84
CA ASP A 163 -5.71 -10.46 -15.01
C ASP A 163 -5.04 -10.49 -13.62
N PHE A 164 -5.67 -9.86 -12.62
CA PHE A 164 -5.12 -9.79 -11.27
C PHE A 164 -5.30 -11.07 -10.46
N GLU A 165 -6.19 -11.98 -10.89
CA GLU A 165 -6.40 -13.27 -10.22
C GLU A 165 -5.48 -14.37 -10.80
N ALA A 166 -4.85 -14.12 -11.94
CA ALA A 166 -3.85 -15.01 -12.50
C ALA A 166 -2.66 -15.20 -11.55
N ASN A 167 -2.31 -16.46 -11.31
CA ASN A 167 -1.17 -16.88 -10.49
C ASN A 167 -0.14 -17.67 -11.32
N PRO A 168 0.55 -17.03 -12.27
CA PRO A 168 1.59 -17.68 -13.06
C PRO A 168 2.81 -17.99 -12.19
N THR A 169 3.49 -19.08 -12.50
CA THR A 169 4.79 -19.40 -11.88
C THR A 169 5.86 -18.43 -12.38
N VAL A 170 6.55 -17.76 -11.47
CA VAL A 170 7.68 -16.85 -11.80
C VAL A 170 8.99 -17.50 -11.34
N GLY A 171 9.93 -17.68 -12.26
CA GLY A 171 11.20 -18.35 -12.01
C GLY A 171 12.20 -18.17 -13.14
N LYS A 172 13.29 -18.96 -13.11
CA LYS A 172 14.38 -18.85 -14.09
C LYS A 172 13.90 -19.11 -15.54
N ASP A 173 12.97 -20.05 -15.70
CA ASP A 173 12.44 -20.45 -17.01
C ASP A 173 11.17 -19.68 -17.40
N GLN A 174 10.57 -18.95 -16.47
CA GLN A 174 9.37 -18.13 -16.68
C GLN A 174 9.60 -16.76 -16.03
N PRO A 175 10.19 -15.81 -16.77
CA PRO A 175 10.49 -14.49 -16.22
C PRO A 175 9.18 -13.76 -15.85
N PRO A 176 9.25 -12.78 -14.94
CA PRO A 176 8.10 -11.98 -14.56
C PRO A 176 7.45 -11.30 -15.78
N ASP A 177 6.17 -11.56 -16.01
CA ASP A 177 5.42 -11.14 -17.19
C ASP A 177 5.11 -9.63 -17.22
N LEU A 178 5.13 -8.96 -16.07
CA LEU A 178 4.85 -7.53 -15.92
C LEU A 178 6.11 -6.69 -15.65
N ALA A 179 7.30 -7.29 -15.57
CA ALA A 179 8.53 -6.55 -15.22
C ALA A 179 8.86 -5.41 -16.19
N ALA A 180 8.53 -5.55 -17.48
CA ALA A 180 8.78 -4.53 -18.50
C ALA A 180 7.93 -3.26 -18.29
N LEU A 181 6.83 -3.34 -17.54
CA LEU A 181 5.94 -2.21 -17.27
C LEU A 181 6.43 -1.33 -16.13
N VAL A 182 7.34 -1.83 -15.31
CA VAL A 182 7.74 -1.14 -14.09
C VAL A 182 8.51 0.14 -14.44
N PRO A 183 8.16 1.30 -13.84
CA PRO A 183 8.87 2.55 -14.09
C PRO A 183 10.37 2.44 -13.81
N SER A 184 11.16 3.17 -14.61
CA SER A 184 12.62 3.28 -14.40
C SER A 184 12.98 4.38 -13.40
N SER A 185 12.14 5.42 -13.31
CA SER A 185 12.25 6.59 -12.43
C SER A 185 11.63 6.31 -11.05
N SER A 186 12.26 6.80 -10.00
CA SER A 186 11.73 6.82 -8.63
C SER A 186 11.31 8.24 -8.26
N ILE A 187 10.12 8.40 -7.68
CA ILE A 187 9.66 9.70 -7.17
C ILE A 187 10.18 9.87 -5.74
N VAL A 188 10.89 10.96 -5.48
CA VAL A 188 11.35 11.31 -4.12
C VAL A 188 10.25 12.17 -3.48
N LEU A 189 9.60 11.63 -2.43
CA LEU A 189 8.72 12.43 -1.57
C LEU A 189 9.56 13.50 -0.88
N SER A 190 9.03 14.71 -0.79
CA SER A 190 9.76 15.79 -0.14
C SER A 190 9.74 15.56 1.36
N ASP A 191 10.90 15.25 1.97
CA ASP A 191 11.04 15.24 3.42
C ASP A 191 10.71 16.63 3.96
N ARG A 192 9.47 16.83 4.46
CA ARG A 192 9.14 18.04 5.20
C ARG A 192 9.85 17.95 6.57
N PRO A 193 10.62 18.98 6.97
CA PRO A 193 11.21 19.00 8.29
C PRO A 193 10.11 19.02 9.34
N GLU A 194 10.27 18.17 10.36
CA GLU A 194 9.46 18.16 11.56
C GLU A 194 9.34 19.57 12.15
N LYS A 195 8.14 19.86 12.66
CA LYS A 195 7.78 21.06 13.43
C LYS A 195 8.95 21.64 14.21
N GLN A 196 9.47 22.79 13.77
CA GLN A 196 10.21 23.64 14.68
C GLN A 196 9.23 24.31 15.65
N PRO A 197 9.42 24.19 16.97
CA PRO A 197 8.80 25.09 17.92
C PRO A 197 9.46 26.47 17.75
N SER A 198 8.63 27.51 17.73
CA SER A 198 9.06 28.90 17.80
C SER A 198 9.90 29.16 19.05
N PRO A 199 10.99 29.95 18.92
CA PRO A 199 11.42 30.78 20.03
C PRO A 199 11.63 32.24 19.62
N GLN A 200 11.33 33.08 20.59
CA GLN A 200 11.42 34.53 20.58
C GLN A 200 12.87 35.03 20.42
N LEU A 201 12.96 36.25 19.91
CA LEU A 201 14.14 37.10 19.79
C LEU A 201 14.97 37.18 21.09
N LEU A 202 16.31 37.11 20.99
CA LEU A 202 17.29 38.00 21.65
C LEU A 202 18.76 37.63 21.32
N THR A 203 19.40 38.51 20.53
CA THR A 203 20.78 39.05 20.54
C THR A 203 22.02 38.27 21.05
N ASN A 204 23.01 38.24 20.13
CA ASN A 204 24.46 38.56 20.24
C ASN A 204 25.53 37.63 20.89
N VAL A 205 26.48 37.25 20.01
CA VAL A 205 27.97 37.37 20.08
C VAL A 205 28.83 36.26 20.74
N ASN A 206 29.56 35.57 19.85
CA ASN A 206 30.97 35.08 19.85
C ASN A 206 31.62 34.48 21.11
N HIS A 207 32.10 33.22 21.03
CA HIS A 207 33.51 32.83 20.75
C HIS A 207 33.75 31.34 21.10
N ALA A 208 34.47 30.62 20.22
CA ALA A 208 35.10 29.30 20.43
C ALA A 208 36.44 29.47 21.23
N PRO A 209 37.37 28.48 21.34
CA PRO A 209 37.40 27.07 20.87
C PRO A 209 38.10 26.06 21.85
N VAL A 210 38.35 24.82 21.38
CA VAL A 210 39.64 24.04 21.48
C VAL A 210 39.60 22.62 22.11
N ASP A 211 39.89 21.63 21.25
CA ASP A 211 40.70 20.39 21.41
C ASP A 211 40.32 19.28 22.41
N ASN A 212 40.68 17.99 22.26
CA ASN A 212 41.59 17.28 21.35
C ASN A 212 41.19 15.79 21.23
N LYS A 213 41.59 15.19 20.10
CA LYS A 213 41.67 13.77 19.68
C LYS A 213 42.62 12.93 20.61
N PRO A 214 42.97 11.63 20.37
CA PRO A 214 42.47 10.63 19.39
C PRO A 214 42.51 9.11 19.83
N LYS A 215 42.16 8.20 18.87
CA LYS A 215 42.85 6.92 18.49
C LYS A 215 42.71 5.68 19.43
N THR A 216 42.66 4.40 19.01
CA THR A 216 42.44 3.60 17.78
C THR A 216 42.56 2.11 18.16
N ILE A 217 42.05 1.19 17.32
CA ILE A 217 42.62 -0.16 16.97
C ILE A 217 42.48 -1.24 18.08
N SER A 218 42.13 -2.50 17.85
CA SER A 218 41.82 -3.34 16.68
C SER A 218 41.45 -4.75 17.20
N GLU A 219 40.75 -5.53 16.35
CA GLU A 219 40.96 -6.97 16.06
C GLU A 219 40.88 -7.99 17.23
N LYS A 220 40.42 -9.24 17.11
CA LYS A 220 39.98 -10.14 16.04
C LYS A 220 39.61 -11.48 16.73
N VAL A 221 38.67 -12.25 16.15
CA VAL A 221 38.75 -13.73 15.92
C VAL A 221 38.64 -14.60 17.21
N SER A 222 37.87 -15.69 17.32
CA SER A 222 37.35 -16.70 16.40
C SER A 222 36.34 -17.60 17.14
N LYS A 223 35.36 -18.11 16.37
CA LYS A 223 34.71 -19.46 16.36
C LYS A 223 35.45 -20.61 17.10
N PRO A 224 34.84 -21.79 17.42
CA PRO A 224 33.77 -22.47 16.66
C PRO A 224 32.76 -23.37 17.45
N SER A 225 31.80 -23.96 16.70
CA SER A 225 31.31 -25.38 16.76
C SER A 225 30.58 -25.91 18.02
N ILE A 226 29.57 -26.81 18.00
CA ILE A 226 28.97 -27.74 17.02
C ILE A 226 27.70 -28.40 17.65
N ASN A 227 26.74 -28.78 16.80
CA ASN A 227 25.70 -29.84 16.85
C ASN A 227 24.74 -30.02 18.05
N GLU A 228 23.42 -29.97 17.79
CA GLU A 228 22.53 -31.05 17.28
C GLU A 228 22.39 -32.24 18.24
N LYS A 229 21.18 -32.50 18.75
CA LYS A 229 20.10 -33.29 18.12
C LYS A 229 19.12 -33.79 19.19
N ASN A 230 17.82 -33.76 18.92
CA ASN A 230 16.99 -34.97 19.03
C ASN A 230 15.61 -34.80 18.36
N THR A 231 15.40 -35.66 17.36
CA THR A 231 14.15 -36.22 16.81
C THR A 231 13.23 -36.78 17.91
N LYS A 232 11.90 -36.97 17.77
CA LYS A 232 11.10 -37.57 16.68
C LYS A 232 9.60 -37.50 17.10
N GLY A 233 8.67 -37.42 16.14
CA GLY A 233 7.25 -37.72 16.40
C GLY A 233 6.33 -37.37 15.23
N LYS A 234 5.76 -38.38 14.59
CA LYS A 234 4.96 -38.32 13.35
C LYS A 234 3.48 -38.51 13.70
N HIS A 235 2.57 -37.72 13.13
CA HIS A 235 1.16 -38.11 12.99
C HIS A 235 0.57 -37.58 11.69
N VAL A 236 -0.22 -38.42 11.03
CA VAL A 236 -0.94 -38.19 9.77
C VAL A 236 -2.44 -38.13 10.10
N ASN A 237 -3.18 -37.13 9.61
CA ASN A 237 -4.38 -37.34 8.76
C ASN A 237 -5.11 -36.04 8.33
N ASN A 238 -5.53 -36.06 7.06
CA ASN A 238 -6.74 -35.50 6.42
C ASN A 238 -7.21 -34.05 6.67
N GLY A 239 -7.07 -33.24 5.61
CA GLY A 239 -8.18 -32.93 4.71
C GLY A 239 -9.32 -32.05 5.24
N GLN A 240 -9.13 -30.73 5.20
CA GLN A 240 -10.17 -29.70 5.01
C GLN A 240 -9.45 -28.39 4.60
N SER A 241 -9.55 -27.97 3.33
CA SER A 241 -8.91 -26.72 2.89
C SER A 241 -9.73 -25.53 3.36
N SER A 242 -9.31 -24.98 4.49
CA SER A 242 -9.83 -23.76 5.10
C SER A 242 -9.78 -22.59 4.12
N SER A 243 -10.93 -21.93 3.97
CA SER A 243 -11.04 -20.58 3.43
C SER A 243 -9.96 -19.68 4.05
N HIS A 244 -9.14 -19.03 3.23
CA HIS A 244 -8.19 -18.02 3.70
C HIS A 244 -8.94 -16.78 4.23
N SER A 245 -9.46 -16.89 5.46
CA SER A 245 -9.47 -15.76 6.39
C SER A 245 -8.01 -15.44 6.68
N VAL A 246 -7.67 -14.15 6.75
CA VAL A 246 -6.40 -13.75 7.37
C VAL A 246 -6.53 -14.17 8.82
N ASP A 247 -5.87 -15.26 9.20
CA ASP A 247 -5.84 -15.69 10.60
C ASP A 247 -5.07 -14.62 11.38
N ILE A 248 -5.83 -13.76 12.06
CA ILE A 248 -5.29 -12.66 12.87
C ILE A 248 -4.32 -13.21 13.93
N GLY A 249 -4.53 -14.46 14.38
CA GLY A 249 -3.61 -15.17 15.27
C GLY A 249 -2.21 -15.34 14.67
N LEU A 250 -2.13 -15.76 13.39
CA LEU A 250 -0.85 -15.92 12.68
C LEU A 250 -0.10 -14.58 12.52
N SER A 251 -0.81 -13.45 12.43
CA SER A 251 -0.19 -12.12 12.33
C SER A 251 0.30 -11.57 13.67
N VAL A 252 -0.33 -11.93 14.78
CA VAL A 252 0.11 -11.55 16.13
C VAL A 252 1.36 -12.34 16.51
N ASP A 253 1.39 -13.64 16.23
CA ASP A 253 2.54 -14.49 16.48
C ASP A 253 3.79 -14.05 15.68
N GLU A 254 3.61 -13.60 14.43
CA GLU A 254 4.70 -13.05 13.62
C GLU A 254 5.26 -11.74 14.21
N ILE A 255 4.40 -10.88 14.77
CA ILE A 255 4.82 -9.65 15.46
C ILE A 255 5.54 -9.97 16.76
N LEU A 256 5.03 -10.91 17.55
CA LEU A 256 5.67 -11.36 18.79
C LEU A 256 7.02 -12.02 18.52
N HIS A 257 7.13 -12.79 17.43
CA HIS A 257 8.39 -13.37 16.99
C HIS A 257 9.40 -12.28 16.62
N LYS A 258 9.02 -11.33 15.77
CA LYS A 258 9.90 -10.19 15.40
C LYS A 258 10.30 -9.35 16.60
N ALA A 259 9.37 -9.07 17.52
CA ALA A 259 9.65 -8.33 18.74
C ALA A 259 10.67 -9.09 19.62
N SER A 260 10.54 -10.41 19.71
CA SER A 260 11.47 -11.28 20.44
C SER A 260 12.85 -11.32 19.78
N GLU A 261 12.93 -11.44 18.45
CA GLU A 261 14.20 -11.38 17.71
C GLU A 261 14.89 -10.02 17.86
N LEU A 262 14.13 -8.92 17.80
CA LEU A 262 14.65 -7.57 18.02
C LEU A 262 15.18 -7.41 19.45
N LEU A 263 14.42 -7.84 20.46
CA LEU A 263 14.85 -7.84 21.86
C LEU A 263 16.15 -8.61 22.06
N LEU A 264 16.26 -9.80 21.49
CA LEU A 264 17.45 -10.64 21.60
C LEU A 264 18.65 -10.05 20.84
N SER A 265 18.41 -9.33 19.75
CA SER A 265 19.47 -8.66 18.99
C SER A 265 20.03 -7.42 19.72
N GLU A 266 19.17 -6.70 20.44
CA GLU A 266 19.50 -5.45 21.13
C GLU A 266 20.05 -5.68 22.55
N ILE A 267 19.66 -6.79 23.21
CA ILE A 267 20.17 -7.16 24.54
C ILE A 267 21.33 -8.15 24.37
N ASN A 268 22.52 -7.61 24.13
CA ASN A 268 23.77 -8.38 24.09
C ASN A 268 24.82 -7.79 25.05
N GLU A 269 25.89 -8.54 25.31
CA GLU A 269 26.93 -8.13 26.27
C GLU A 269 27.58 -6.77 25.94
N GLU A 270 27.67 -6.43 24.65
CA GLU A 270 28.26 -5.18 24.18
C GLU A 270 27.33 -4.01 24.46
N ALA A 271 26.04 -4.16 24.17
CA ALA A 271 25.01 -3.16 24.47
C ALA A 271 24.85 -2.94 25.99
N ILE A 272 24.95 -4.00 26.79
CA ILE A 272 24.91 -3.91 28.26
C ILE A 272 26.11 -3.10 28.78
N LYS A 273 27.31 -3.35 28.26
CA LYS A 273 28.52 -2.60 28.64
C LYS A 273 28.48 -1.15 28.15
N GLN A 274 27.88 -0.90 26.99
CA GLN A 274 27.84 0.42 26.35
C GLN A 274 26.77 1.33 26.95
N HIS A 275 25.59 0.80 27.26
CA HIS A 275 24.44 1.60 27.66
C HIS A 275 24.10 1.48 29.15
N GLY A 276 24.60 0.45 29.85
CA GLY A 276 24.45 0.29 31.30
C GLY A 276 23.01 0.48 31.77
N GLU A 277 22.80 1.43 32.69
CA GLU A 277 21.47 1.76 33.24
C GLU A 277 20.48 2.28 32.20
N HIS A 278 20.94 2.79 31.06
CA HIS A 278 20.10 3.37 30.00
C HIS A 278 19.71 2.36 28.93
N LEU A 279 20.17 1.10 29.05
CA LEU A 279 19.90 0.05 28.07
C LEU A 279 18.39 -0.15 27.87
N GLY A 280 17.60 -0.14 28.94
CA GLY A 280 16.15 -0.29 28.85
C GLY A 280 15.48 0.77 27.98
N THR A 281 15.96 2.01 28.03
CA THR A 281 15.46 3.12 27.22
C THR A 281 15.82 2.94 25.75
N VAL A 282 17.08 2.60 25.46
CA VAL A 282 17.57 2.39 24.08
C VAL A 282 16.83 1.24 23.40
N VAL A 283 16.70 0.11 24.08
CA VAL A 283 15.95 -1.06 23.60
C VAL A 283 14.48 -0.70 23.35
N SER A 284 13.85 0.05 24.26
CA SER A 284 12.46 0.49 24.12
C SER A 284 12.26 1.39 22.90
N ASP A 285 13.16 2.35 22.67
CA ASP A 285 13.07 3.27 21.54
C ASP A 285 13.31 2.56 20.20
N ASN A 286 14.28 1.63 20.13
CA ASN A 286 14.55 0.84 18.93
C ASN A 286 13.40 -0.12 18.59
N LEU A 287 12.81 -0.77 19.60
CA LEU A 287 11.62 -1.60 19.42
C LEU A 287 10.43 -0.76 18.92
N ARG A 288 10.19 0.40 19.55
CA ARG A 288 9.11 1.31 19.14
C ARG A 288 9.30 1.76 17.70
N LYS A 289 10.51 2.14 17.30
CA LYS A 289 10.80 2.59 15.93
C LYS A 289 10.62 1.48 14.90
N SER A 290 11.09 0.27 15.19
CA SER A 290 11.06 -0.86 14.26
C SER A 290 9.68 -1.49 14.12
N LEU A 291 8.95 -1.67 15.23
CA LEU A 291 7.63 -2.29 15.23
C LEU A 291 6.50 -1.32 14.86
N SER A 292 6.71 0.00 14.96
CA SER A 292 5.64 0.97 14.66
C SER A 292 5.18 0.90 13.21
N SER A 293 6.10 0.71 12.25
CA SER A 293 5.71 0.57 10.83
C SER A 293 4.89 -0.70 10.61
N ASP A 294 5.36 -1.84 11.13
CA ASP A 294 4.69 -3.14 10.97
C ASP A 294 3.30 -3.14 11.63
N LEU A 295 3.16 -2.52 12.80
CA LEU A 295 1.87 -2.35 13.48
C LEU A 295 0.92 -1.41 12.74
N LYS A 296 1.44 -0.32 12.14
CA LYS A 296 0.64 0.58 11.29
C LYS A 296 0.17 -0.13 10.03
N ASP A 297 1.04 -0.90 9.39
CA ASP A 297 0.69 -1.70 8.21
C ASP A 297 -0.36 -2.76 8.57
N LEU A 298 -0.21 -3.45 9.71
CA LEU A 298 -1.22 -4.40 10.19
C LEU A 298 -2.54 -3.71 10.51
N ALA A 299 -2.53 -2.57 11.20
CA ALA A 299 -3.74 -1.81 11.49
C ALA A 299 -4.44 -1.33 10.22
N MET A 300 -3.66 -0.94 9.20
CA MET A 300 -4.17 -0.57 7.89
C MET A 300 -4.77 -1.78 7.15
N ILE A 301 -4.11 -2.95 7.22
CA ILE A 301 -4.65 -4.21 6.67
C ILE A 301 -5.94 -4.57 7.39
N ILE A 302 -5.99 -4.55 8.72
CA ILE A 302 -7.20 -4.86 9.50
C ILE A 302 -8.32 -3.88 9.14
N LYS A 303 -8.02 -2.58 9.04
CA LYS A 303 -8.97 -1.56 8.60
C LYS A 303 -9.50 -1.89 7.19
N ASN A 304 -8.62 -2.22 6.25
CA ASN A 304 -8.99 -2.58 4.88
C ASN A 304 -9.76 -3.90 4.82
N THR A 305 -9.38 -4.92 5.57
CA THR A 305 -10.08 -6.20 5.68
C THR A 305 -11.46 -6.00 6.29
N ALA A 306 -11.60 -5.21 7.35
CA ALA A 306 -12.90 -4.87 7.93
C ALA A 306 -13.79 -4.12 6.91
N TYR A 307 -13.21 -3.22 6.10
CA TYR A 307 -13.94 -2.62 4.97
C TYR A 307 -14.37 -3.68 3.94
N THR A 308 -13.57 -4.70 3.71
CA THR A 308 -13.84 -5.76 2.72
C THR A 308 -14.80 -6.84 3.27
N GLU A 309 -14.76 -7.16 4.56
CA GLU A 309 -15.65 -8.16 5.17
C GLU A 309 -17.03 -7.58 5.47
N GLY A 310 -17.13 -6.30 5.84
CA GLY A 310 -18.41 -5.58 5.88
C GLY A 310 -19.15 -5.61 4.54
N PHE A 311 -18.39 -5.61 3.43
CA PHE A 311 -18.93 -5.81 2.08
C PHE A 311 -19.53 -7.21 1.88
N HIS A 312 -18.90 -8.28 2.40
CA HIS A 312 -19.47 -9.63 2.34
C HIS A 312 -20.71 -9.81 3.24
N ALA A 313 -20.71 -9.26 4.45
CA ALA A 313 -21.84 -9.35 5.38
C ALA A 313 -23.09 -8.61 4.86
N GLY A 314 -22.93 -7.47 4.20
CA GLY A 314 -24.03 -6.71 3.59
C GLY A 314 -24.74 -7.45 2.45
N ILE A 315 -24.05 -8.34 1.73
CA ILE A 315 -24.61 -9.11 0.61
C ILE A 315 -25.43 -10.33 1.09
N HIS A 316 -25.12 -10.87 2.27
CA HIS A 316 -25.80 -12.05 2.82
C HIS A 316 -27.09 -11.74 3.60
N HIS A 317 -27.44 -10.46 3.80
CA HIS A 317 -28.69 -10.04 4.44
C HIS A 317 -29.84 -9.77 3.45
N TRP A 318 -29.88 -10.46 2.31
CA TRP A 318 -31.10 -10.55 1.52
C TRP A 318 -31.96 -11.72 2.01
N PRO A 319 -33.21 -11.49 2.48
CA PRO A 319 -34.13 -12.59 2.70
C PRO A 319 -34.42 -13.22 1.32
N ARG A 320 -34.24 -14.54 1.20
CA ARG A 320 -34.75 -15.31 0.07
C ARG A 320 -36.24 -14.98 -0.07
N ARG A 321 -36.61 -14.25 -1.12
CA ARG A 321 -38.03 -14.09 -1.45
C ARG A 321 -38.55 -15.42 -1.99
N LEU A 322 -39.59 -15.90 -1.33
CA LEU A 322 -40.52 -16.95 -1.77
C LEU A 322 -41.21 -16.55 -3.09
#